data_AF-A0A5S4GD77-F1
#
_entry.id   AF-A0A5S4GD77-F1
#
_cell.length_a   1.000
_cell.length_b   1.000
_cell.length_c   1.000
_cell.angle_alpha   90.00
_cell.angle_beta   90.00
_cell.angle_gamma   90.00
#
_symmetry.space_group_name_H-M   'P 1'
#
loop_
_entity.id
_entity.type
_entity.pdbx_description
1 polymer ?
#
loop_
_entity_poly.entity_id
_entity_poly.type
_entity_poly.pdbx_seq_one_letter_code
_entity_poly.pdbx_strand_id
1 'polypeptide(L)'
;MQLHHMVSTRQVGDTIVNRYRLSPVEVLRPDRGSSVIEVRCGACDGVVRLRVHSVQRTRRARRRWLGLVALALLVVAAGSFEIFRFESGHYGDPEFLFIVTPVAWVLGLAAAVFLSFRWHQEDGVRITAQPTPGARHELLPFVR
;
A
#
# COMPACT_ATOMS: atom_id res chain seq x y z
N MET A 1 -11.65 8.48 -7.98
CA MET A 1 -11.59 7.27 -7.14
C MET A 1 -12.83 6.44 -7.39
N GLN A 2 -12.77 5.13 -7.15
CA GLN A 2 -13.93 4.25 -7.21
C GLN A 2 -14.22 3.68 -5.82
N LEU A 3 -15.49 3.72 -5.43
CA LEU A 3 -15.99 2.98 -4.28
C LEU A 3 -16.44 1.61 -4.76
N HIS A 4 -15.82 0.57 -4.21
CA HIS A 4 -16.13 -0.82 -4.50
C HIS A 4 -17.09 -1.32 -3.43
N HIS A 5 -18.30 -1.68 -3.82
CA HIS A 5 -19.27 -2.33 -2.97
C HIS A 5 -19.31 -3.81 -3.30
N MET A 6 -19.00 -4.68 -2.32
CA MET A 6 -19.06 -6.13 -2.52
C MET A 6 -20.52 -6.58 -2.53
N VAL A 7 -21.01 -6.99 -3.70
CA VAL A 7 -22.42 -7.41 -3.90
C VAL A 7 -22.62 -8.85 -3.49
N SER A 8 -21.68 -9.71 -3.86
CA SER A 8 -21.76 -11.13 -3.51
C SER A 8 -20.38 -11.77 -3.51
N THR A 9 -20.28 -12.83 -2.71
CA THR A 9 -19.14 -13.76 -2.71
C THR A 9 -19.70 -15.12 -3.09
N ARG A 10 -19.12 -15.76 -4.11
CA ARG A 10 -19.50 -17.11 -4.52
C ARG A 10 -18.26 -17.98 -4.61
N GLN A 11 -18.32 -19.15 -4.02
CA GLN A 11 -17.30 -20.18 -4.23
C GLN A 11 -17.60 -20.93 -5.54
N VAL A 12 -16.61 -21.06 -6.41
CA VAL A 12 -16.65 -21.77 -7.68
C VAL A 12 -15.49 -22.76 -7.67
N GLY A 13 -15.78 -24.03 -7.32
CA GLY A 13 -14.73 -25.01 -6.99
C GLY A 13 -13.92 -24.58 -5.78
N ASP A 14 -12.59 -24.51 -5.94
CA ASP A 14 -11.66 -24.00 -4.91
C ASP A 14 -11.43 -22.48 -4.99
N THR A 15 -12.10 -21.78 -5.91
CA THR A 15 -11.91 -20.33 -6.10
C THR A 15 -13.02 -19.53 -5.45
N ILE A 16 -12.67 -18.52 -4.65
CA ILE A 16 -13.62 -17.53 -4.15
C ILE A 16 -13.73 -16.38 -5.16
N VAL A 17 -14.91 -16.21 -5.74
CA VAL A 17 -15.21 -15.13 -6.69
C VAL A 17 -16.03 -14.05 -5.98
N ASN A 18 -15.43 -12.88 -5.80
CA ASN A 18 -16.11 -11.70 -5.26
C ASN A 18 -16.63 -10.82 -6.41
N ARG A 19 -17.92 -10.49 -6.38
CA ARG A 19 -18.53 -9.55 -7.32
C ARG A 19 -18.63 -8.18 -6.69
N TYR A 20 -18.06 -7.18 -7.35
CA TYR A 20 -18.07 -5.79 -6.91
C TYR A 20 -18.93 -4.92 -7.82
N ARG A 21 -19.62 -3.95 -7.24
CA ARG A 21 -20.25 -2.84 -7.96
C ARG A 21 -19.43 -1.59 -7.73
N LEU A 22 -19.01 -0.98 -8.82
CA LEU A 22 -18.15 0.21 -8.83
C LEU A 22 -19.02 1.45 -8.89
N SER A 23 -18.78 2.40 -7.99
CA SER A 23 -19.41 3.73 -8.03
C SER A 23 -18.32 4.80 -8.10
N PRO A 24 -18.33 5.69 -9.10
CA PRO A 24 -17.40 6.82 -9.12
C PRO A 24 -17.72 7.74 -7.94
N VAL A 25 -16.67 8.21 -7.28
CA VAL A 25 -16.78 9.11 -6.13
C VAL A 25 -15.94 10.35 -6.43
N GLU A 26 -16.62 11.48 -6.59
CA GLU A 26 -16.02 12.80 -6.79
C GLU A 26 -15.86 13.50 -5.44
N VAL A 27 -14.61 13.76 -5.08
CA VAL A 27 -14.28 14.30 -3.77
C VAL A 27 -13.30 15.44 -3.92
N LEU A 28 -13.73 16.63 -3.50
CA LEU A 28 -12.87 17.81 -3.50
C LEU A 28 -11.81 17.64 -2.42
N ARG A 29 -10.55 17.85 -2.79
CA ARG A 29 -9.43 17.76 -1.87
C ARG A 29 -9.30 19.08 -1.10
N PRO A 30 -9.22 19.07 0.24
CA PRO A 30 -9.07 20.30 1.01
C PRO A 30 -7.67 20.91 0.79
N ASP A 31 -7.58 22.24 0.84
CA ASP A 31 -6.31 22.96 0.66
C ASP A 31 -5.29 22.61 1.75
N ARG A 32 -5.75 22.48 3.00
CA ARG A 32 -4.91 22.15 4.16
C ARG A 32 -5.60 21.13 5.06
N GLY A 33 -4.78 20.37 5.79
CA GLY A 33 -5.26 19.42 6.80
C GLY A 33 -5.97 18.20 6.20
N SER A 34 -7.14 17.89 6.74
CA SER A 34 -8.02 16.79 6.31
C SER A 34 -9.48 17.16 6.53
N SER A 35 -10.34 16.76 5.60
CA SER A 35 -11.78 16.91 5.70
C SER A 35 -12.43 15.52 5.80
N VAL A 36 -13.55 15.41 6.51
CA VAL A 36 -14.39 14.21 6.51
C VAL A 36 -15.62 14.55 5.70
N ILE A 37 -15.92 13.69 4.73
CA ILE A 37 -17.05 13.81 3.83
C ILE A 37 -17.88 12.53 3.87
N GLU A 38 -19.16 12.68 3.66
CA GLU A 38 -20.11 11.58 3.60
C GLU A 38 -20.46 11.34 2.12
N VAL A 39 -20.28 10.10 1.67
CA VAL A 39 -20.55 9.69 0.30
C VAL A 39 -21.55 8.56 0.32
N ARG A 40 -22.65 8.70 -0.44
CA ARG A 40 -23.64 7.63 -0.60
C ARG A 40 -23.16 6.60 -1.61
N CYS A 41 -23.30 5.33 -1.25
CA CYS A 41 -23.00 4.22 -2.14
C CYS A 41 -24.13 4.07 -3.17
N GLY A 42 -23.83 4.17 -4.47
CA GLY A 42 -24.83 3.98 -5.52
C GLY A 42 -25.40 2.55 -5.64
N ALA A 43 -24.84 1.59 -4.89
CA ALA A 43 -25.29 0.20 -4.89
C ALA A 43 -26.30 -0.12 -3.77
N CYS A 44 -26.10 0.41 -2.56
CA CYS A 44 -26.88 0.08 -1.36
C CYS A 44 -27.45 1.30 -0.62
N ASP A 45 -27.23 2.51 -1.15
CA ASP A 45 -27.59 3.81 -0.55
C ASP A 45 -26.98 4.08 0.84
N GLY A 46 -26.05 3.23 1.31
CA GLY A 46 -25.33 3.41 2.56
C GLY A 46 -24.37 4.60 2.54
N VAL A 47 -24.27 5.32 3.66
CA VAL A 47 -23.44 6.54 3.81
C VAL A 47 -22.01 6.22 4.27
N VAL A 48 -21.05 6.11 3.35
CA VAL A 48 -19.65 5.86 3.69
C VAL A 48 -18.96 7.16 4.10
N ARG A 49 -18.35 7.20 5.29
CA ARG A 49 -17.54 8.35 5.73
C ARG A 49 -16.11 8.21 5.23
N LEU A 50 -15.69 9.16 4.40
CA LEU A 50 -14.35 9.25 3.86
C LEU A 50 -13.60 10.42 4.48
N ARG A 51 -12.38 10.17 4.97
CA ARG A 51 -11.42 11.21 5.33
C ARG A 51 -10.50 11.49 4.16
N VAL A 52 -10.58 12.70 3.64
CA VAL A 52 -9.77 13.19 2.53
C VAL A 52 -8.68 14.09 3.09
N HIS A 53 -7.43 13.73 2.85
CA HIS A 53 -6.24 14.49 3.22
C HIS A 53 -5.87 15.49 2.11
N SER A 54 -5.39 16.65 2.54
CA SER A 54 -4.83 17.68 1.64
C SER A 54 -3.65 17.16 0.82
N VAL A 55 -3.40 17.79 -0.33
CA VAL A 55 -2.30 17.42 -1.24
C VAL A 55 -0.96 17.45 -0.49
N GLN A 56 -0.78 18.44 0.38
CA GLN A 56 0.43 18.63 1.16
C GLN A 56 0.68 17.47 2.12
N ARG A 57 -0.35 17.00 2.85
CA ARG A 57 -0.22 15.84 3.74
C ARG A 57 0.07 14.55 2.96
N THR A 58 -0.63 14.31 1.85
CA THR A 58 -0.39 13.14 1.00
C THR A 58 1.02 13.16 0.42
N ARG A 59 1.52 14.31 -0.03
CA ARG A 59 2.91 14.45 -0.50
C ARG A 59 3.92 14.15 0.60
N ARG A 60 3.71 14.64 1.83
CA ARG A 60 4.59 14.34 2.97
C ARG A 60 4.61 12.86 3.30
N ALA A 61 3.44 12.20 3.30
CA ALA A 61 3.34 10.76 3.50
C ALA A 61 4.06 9.98 2.39
N ARG A 62 3.84 10.33 1.13
CA ARG A 62 4.56 9.75 -0.02
C ARG A 62 6.07 9.91 0.08
N ARG A 63 6.56 11.08 0.51
CA ARG A 63 8.00 11.31 0.74
C ARG A 63 8.56 10.44 1.86
N ARG A 64 7.81 10.21 2.94
CA ARG A 64 8.23 9.30 4.01
C ARG A 64 8.34 7.86 3.50
N TRP A 65 7.35 7.39 2.76
CA TRP A 65 7.39 6.07 2.14
C TRP A 65 8.55 5.94 1.16
N LEU A 66 8.79 6.93 0.29
CA LEU A 66 9.95 6.97 -0.59
C LEU A 66 11.28 6.90 0.17
N GLY A 67 11.39 7.62 1.29
CA GLY A 67 12.57 7.55 2.15
C GLY A 67 12.80 6.15 2.72
N LEU A 68 11.74 5.47 3.14
CA LEU A 68 11.82 4.09 3.63
C LEU A 68 12.16 3.10 2.51
N VAL A 69 11.60 3.27 1.30
CA VAL A 69 11.96 2.47 0.12
C VAL A 69 13.44 2.66 -0.22
N ALA A 70 13.91 3.91 -0.25
CA ALA A 70 15.32 4.22 -0.51
C ALA A 70 16.24 3.58 0.52
N LEU A 71 15.88 3.63 1.81
CA LEU A 71 16.64 2.97 2.87
C LEU A 71 16.69 1.44 2.69
N ALA A 72 15.57 0.81 2.36
CA ALA A 72 15.53 -0.63 2.08
C ALA A 72 16.41 -1.01 0.88
N LEU A 73 16.37 -0.20 -0.19
CA LEU A 73 17.23 -0.41 -1.37
C LEU A 73 18.71 -0.21 -1.06
N LEU A 74 19.08 0.69 -0.15
CA LEU A 74 20.46 0.83 0.31
C LEU A 74 20.96 -0.42 1.04
N VAL A 75 20.11 -1.05 1.86
CA VAL A 75 20.44 -2.33 2.51
C VAL A 75 20.65 -3.43 1.47
N VAL A 76 19.77 -3.51 0.47
CA VAL A 76 19.92 -4.47 -0.65
C VAL A 76 21.20 -4.21 -1.43
N ALA A 77 21.52 -2.96 -1.76
CA ALA A 77 22.72 -2.60 -2.48
C ALA A 77 24.00 -2.95 -1.70
N ALA A 78 24.02 -2.68 -0.39
CA ALA A 78 25.12 -3.08 0.49
C ALA A 78 25.27 -4.60 0.54
N GLY A 79 24.17 -5.34 0.72
CA GLY A 79 24.20 -6.80 0.70
C GLY A 79 24.69 -7.38 -0.63
N SER A 80 24.25 -6.82 -1.76
CA SER A 80 24.74 -7.20 -3.10
C SER A 80 26.23 -6.93 -3.26
N PHE A 81 26.73 -5.81 -2.75
CA PHE A 81 28.15 -5.47 -2.79
C PHE A 81 29.00 -6.47 -1.98
N GLU A 82 28.53 -6.85 -0.79
CA GLU A 82 29.21 -7.86 0.05
C GLU A 82 29.21 -9.25 -0.61
N ILE A 83 28.09 -9.67 -1.20
CA ILE A 83 28.01 -10.93 -1.97
C ILE A 83 29.00 -10.92 -3.14
N PHE A 84 29.10 -9.80 -3.86
CA PHE A 84 30.04 -9.67 -4.97
C PHE A 84 31.51 -9.72 -4.49
N ARG A 85 31.83 -9.06 -3.36
CA ARG A 85 33.16 -9.13 -2.74
C ARG A 85 33.52 -10.58 -2.39
N PHE A 86 32.57 -11.31 -1.82
CA PHE A 86 32.75 -12.72 -1.48
C PHE A 86 33.06 -13.57 -2.72
N GLU A 87 32.26 -13.46 -3.79
CA GLU A 87 32.50 -14.19 -5.05
C GLU A 87 33.85 -13.83 -5.70
N SER A 88 34.31 -12.58 -5.54
CA SER A 88 35.60 -12.11 -6.08
C SER A 88 36.83 -12.63 -5.32
N GLY A 89 36.67 -13.49 -4.32
CA GLY A 89 37.78 -14.12 -3.60
C GLY A 89 38.44 -13.22 -2.55
N HIS A 90 37.80 -12.12 -2.14
CA HIS A 90 38.27 -11.27 -1.05
C HIS A 90 37.88 -11.89 0.31
N TYR A 91 38.57 -12.95 0.71
CA TYR A 91 38.34 -13.65 1.98
C TYR A 91 39.03 -12.95 3.15
N GLY A 92 38.26 -12.23 3.97
CA GLY A 92 38.70 -11.70 5.26
C GLY A 92 37.57 -11.53 6.28
N ASP A 93 36.36 -11.95 5.92
CA ASP A 93 35.15 -11.56 6.64
C ASP A 93 34.72 -12.59 7.69
N PRO A 94 34.25 -12.13 8.87
CA PRO A 94 33.72 -12.98 9.92
C PRO A 94 32.63 -13.95 9.44
N GLU A 95 32.64 -15.19 9.95
CA GLU A 95 31.62 -16.22 9.62
C GLU A 95 30.17 -15.76 9.82
N PHE A 96 29.91 -14.85 10.77
CA PHE A 96 28.56 -14.34 10.99
C PHE A 96 28.03 -13.53 9.80
N LEU A 97 28.90 -12.87 9.02
CA LEU A 97 28.49 -12.09 7.84
C LEU A 97 27.95 -12.98 6.72
N PHE A 98 28.32 -14.26 6.68
CA PHE A 98 27.82 -15.22 5.69
C PHE A 98 26.33 -15.50 5.84
N ILE A 99 25.80 -15.42 7.07
CA ILE A 99 24.38 -15.65 7.35
C ILE A 99 23.64 -14.30 7.38
N VAL A 100 24.25 -13.29 8.01
CA VAL A 100 23.62 -11.98 8.18
C VAL A 100 23.40 -11.28 6.83
N THR A 101 24.37 -11.35 5.91
CA THR A 101 24.29 -10.64 4.63
C THR A 101 23.15 -11.15 3.73
N PRO A 102 23.00 -12.47 3.45
CA PRO A 102 21.87 -12.96 2.67
C PRO A 102 20.53 -12.70 3.34
N VAL A 103 20.43 -12.84 4.66
CA VAL A 103 19.19 -12.59 5.41
C VAL A 103 18.79 -11.12 5.32
N ALA A 104 19.73 -10.19 5.56
CA ALA A 104 19.51 -8.77 5.45
C ALA A 104 19.13 -8.36 4.02
N TRP A 105 19.74 -8.99 3.01
CA TRP A 105 19.42 -8.76 1.60
C TRP A 105 17.98 -9.19 1.27
N VAL A 106 17.56 -10.40 1.66
CA VAL A 106 16.20 -10.90 1.44
C VAL A 106 15.17 -10.02 2.15
N LEU A 107 15.42 -9.67 3.41
CA LEU A 107 14.54 -8.79 4.18
C LEU A 107 14.47 -7.38 3.58
N GLY A 108 15.60 -6.83 3.13
CA GLY A 108 15.66 -5.54 2.45
C GLY A 108 14.85 -5.53 1.16
N LEU A 109 14.93 -6.60 0.36
CA LEU A 109 14.18 -6.73 -0.88
C LEU A 109 12.68 -6.84 -0.61
N ALA A 110 12.28 -7.71 0.33
CA ALA A 110 10.89 -7.87 0.73
C ALA A 110 10.31 -6.55 1.28
N ALA A 111 11.08 -5.82 2.10
CA ALA A 111 10.71 -4.50 2.59
C ALA A 111 10.56 -3.49 1.45
N ALA A 112 11.49 -3.43 0.50
CA ALA A 112 11.42 -2.50 -0.63
C ALA A 112 10.16 -2.72 -1.47
N VAL A 113 9.82 -3.99 -1.77
CA VAL A 113 8.59 -4.35 -2.51
C VAL A 113 7.35 -3.94 -1.72
N PHE A 114 7.27 -4.32 -0.44
CA PHE A 114 6.12 -3.99 0.41
C PHE A 114 5.93 -2.48 0.55
N LEU A 115 7.01 -1.74 0.82
CA LEU A 115 6.98 -0.29 0.98
C LEU A 115 6.65 0.43 -0.33
N SER A 116 7.12 -0.07 -1.48
CA SER A 116 6.75 0.46 -2.80
C SER A 116 5.26 0.30 -3.05
N PHE A 117 4.69 -0.88 -2.74
CA PHE A 117 3.26 -1.10 -2.85
C PHE A 117 2.46 -0.14 -1.94
N ARG A 118 2.91 0.05 -0.68
CA ARG A 118 2.28 1.00 0.26
C ARG A 118 2.41 2.45 -0.21
N TRP A 119 3.52 2.80 -0.85
CA TRP A 119 3.72 4.12 -1.47
C TRP A 119 2.71 4.38 -2.59
N HIS A 120 2.50 3.41 -3.47
CA HIS A 120 1.52 3.50 -4.57
C HIS A 120 0.07 3.60 -4.07
N GLN A 121 -0.24 2.96 -2.94
CA GLN A 121 -1.57 3.02 -2.32
C GLN A 121 -1.88 4.33 -1.58
N GLU A 122 -0.89 5.21 -1.35
CA GLU A 122 -1.11 6.43 -0.58
C GLU A 122 -1.76 7.53 -1.44
N ASP A 123 -3.08 7.47 -1.57
CA ASP A 123 -3.88 8.47 -2.30
C ASP A 123 -4.45 9.58 -1.42
N GLY A 124 -4.31 9.44 -0.10
CA GLY A 124 -4.80 10.43 0.86
C GLY A 124 -6.31 10.41 1.07
N VAL A 125 -7.03 9.35 0.66
CA VAL A 125 -8.43 9.14 1.04
C VAL A 125 -8.51 7.85 1.85
N ARG A 126 -9.21 7.89 2.99
CA ARG A 126 -9.33 6.75 3.91
C ARG A 126 -10.77 6.59 4.35
N ILE A 127 -11.29 5.36 4.39
CA ILE A 127 -12.59 5.08 5.00
C ILE A 127 -12.44 5.20 6.52
N THR A 128 -13.27 6.01 7.16
CA THR A 128 -13.25 6.19 8.63
C THR A 128 -14.39 5.50 9.33
N ALA A 129 -15.52 5.30 8.66
CA ALA A 129 -16.64 4.53 9.19
C ALA A 129 -17.45 3.93 8.03
N GLN A 130 -17.85 2.67 8.21
CA GLN A 130 -18.85 2.00 7.39
C GLN A 130 -20.14 1.94 8.23
N PRO A 131 -21.26 2.50 7.74
CA PRO A 131 -22.48 2.56 8.54
C PRO A 131 -23.31 1.28 8.46
N THR A 132 -23.12 0.45 7.43
CA THR A 132 -24.02 -0.67 7.14
C THR A 132 -23.40 -1.99 7.63
N PRO A 133 -23.94 -2.61 8.70
CA PRO A 133 -23.47 -3.91 9.16
C PRO A 133 -23.61 -4.94 8.03
N GLY A 134 -22.52 -5.64 7.69
CA GLY A 134 -22.50 -6.67 6.64
C GLY A 134 -22.12 -6.18 5.24
N ALA A 135 -22.15 -4.87 4.95
CA ALA A 135 -21.72 -4.36 3.65
C ALA A 135 -20.24 -3.99 3.65
N ARG A 136 -19.42 -4.73 2.91
CA ARG A 136 -17.99 -4.40 2.73
C ARG A 136 -17.80 -3.36 1.63
N HIS A 137 -17.25 -2.22 2.02
CA HIS A 137 -16.86 -1.15 1.12
C HIS A 137 -15.34 -1.03 1.08
N GLU A 138 -14.78 -1.08 -0.13
CA GLU A 138 -13.35 -0.92 -0.35
C GLU A 138 -13.11 0.29 -1.26
N LEU A 139 -12.03 1.02 -0.99
CA LEU A 139 -11.53 2.05 -1.89
C LEU A 139 -10.36 1.44 -2.65
N LEU A 140 -10.47 1.34 -3.97
CA LEU A 140 -9.32 1.01 -4.80
C LEU A 140 -8.81 2.27 -5.53
N PRO A 141 -7.48 2.45 -5.58
CA PRO A 141 -6.87 3.45 -6.44
C PRO A 141 -7.31 3.18 -7.89
N PHE A 142 -7.63 4.25 -8.61
CA PHE A 142 -8.01 4.14 -10.01
C PHE A 142 -6.74 3.78 -10.80
N VAL A 143 -6.57 2.52 -11.17
CA VAL A 143 -5.52 2.09 -12.09
C VAL A 143 -5.98 2.51 -13.49
N ARG A 144 -5.38 3.57 -14.04
CA ARG A 144 -5.60 3.98 -15.43
C ARG A 144 -4.70 3.19 -16.36
#